data_AF-A0A413RLK8-F1
#
_entry.id   AF-A0A413RLK8-F1
#
_cell.length_a   1.000
_cell.length_b   1.000
_cell.length_c   1.000
_cell.angle_alpha   90.00
_cell.angle_beta   90.00
_cell.angle_gamma   90.00
#
_symmetry.space_group_name_H-M   'P 1'
#
loop_
_entity.id
_entity.type
_entity.pdbx_description
1 polymer ?
#
loop_
_entity_poly.entity_id
_entity_poly.type
_entity_poly.pdbx_seq_one_letter_code
_entity_poly.pdbx_strand_id
1 'polypeptide(L)'
;MRDIFEAELTQLGEDLAAMSRLVEHAITNAGIALLTADLALAESVIVDDAAIDAIEADIDERCVQLLAQQAPVATDLRVVVTSLRISASLERMGDLARHVAQVARGRYPRQAVPQSMSGTFAEMHDA
;
A
#
# COMPACT_ATOMS: atom_id res chain seq x y z
N MET A 1 -20.63 -24.61 5.00
CA MET A 1 -21.03 -23.19 5.20
C MET A 1 -19.98 -22.46 6.03
N ARG A 2 -19.56 -23.00 7.18
CA ARG A 2 -18.42 -22.49 7.95
C ARG A 2 -17.08 -22.57 7.19
N ASP A 3 -16.83 -23.65 6.46
CA ASP A 3 -15.57 -23.81 5.71
C ASP A 3 -15.39 -22.75 4.61
N ILE A 4 -16.49 -22.33 3.97
CA ILE A 4 -16.45 -21.25 2.97
C ILE A 4 -16.12 -19.93 3.66
N PHE A 5 -16.77 -19.64 4.79
CA PHE A 5 -16.47 -18.42 5.56
C PHE A 5 -15.02 -18.38 6.06
N GLU A 6 -14.49 -19.50 6.56
CA GLU A 6 -13.09 -19.59 6.98
C GLU A 6 -12.14 -19.38 5.80
N ALA A 7 -12.45 -19.93 4.62
CA ALA A 7 -11.70 -19.67 3.39
C ALA A 7 -11.72 -18.20 2.97
N GLU A 8 -12.87 -17.51 3.05
CA GLU A 8 -12.97 -16.06 2.78
C GLU A 8 -12.13 -15.23 3.76
N LEU A 9 -12.11 -15.60 5.06
CA LEU A 9 -11.24 -14.94 6.04
C LEU A 9 -9.75 -15.18 5.75
N THR A 10 -9.38 -16.38 5.29
CA THR A 10 -8.02 -16.66 4.83
C THR A 10 -7.67 -15.80 3.61
N GLN A 11 -8.58 -15.71 2.63
CA GLN A 11 -8.37 -14.90 1.43
C GLN A 11 -8.17 -13.42 1.77
N LEU A 12 -8.94 -12.85 2.71
CA LEU A 12 -8.70 -11.49 3.20
C LEU A 12 -7.28 -11.29 3.74
N GLY A 13 -6.76 -12.28 4.47
CA GLY A 13 -5.39 -12.24 4.97
C GLY A 13 -4.35 -12.29 3.85
N GLU A 14 -4.58 -13.11 2.83
CA GLU A 14 -3.71 -13.21 1.65
C GLU A 14 -3.72 -11.92 0.81
N ASP A 15 -4.90 -11.33 0.61
CA ASP A 15 -5.08 -10.06 -0.11
C ASP A 15 -4.34 -8.92 0.62
N LEU A 16 -4.48 -8.82 1.95
CA LEU A 16 -3.74 -7.85 2.76
C LEU A 16 -2.22 -8.05 2.66
N ALA A 17 -1.74 -9.30 2.67
CA ALA A 17 -0.32 -9.59 2.51
C ALA A 17 0.18 -9.26 1.09
N ALA A 18 -0.66 -9.42 0.07
CA ALA A 18 -0.34 -9.01 -1.29
C ALA A 18 -0.25 -7.48 -1.39
N MET A 19 -1.24 -6.77 -0.85
CA MET A 19 -1.27 -5.32 -0.78
C MET A 19 -0.04 -4.77 -0.05
N SER A 20 0.35 -5.37 1.08
CA SER A 20 1.51 -4.89 1.85
C SER A 20 2.82 -5.00 1.07
N ARG A 21 2.99 -6.05 0.24
CA ARG A 21 4.17 -6.19 -0.63
C ARG A 21 4.21 -5.11 -1.71
N LEU A 22 3.07 -4.77 -2.29
CA LEU A 22 2.99 -3.69 -3.28
C LEU A 22 3.32 -2.33 -2.65
N VAL A 23 2.79 -2.06 -1.46
CA VAL A 23 3.09 -0.85 -0.69
C VAL A 23 4.58 -0.76 -0.34
N GLU A 24 5.19 -1.86 0.13
CA GLU A 24 6.62 -1.93 0.40
C GLU A 24 7.43 -1.59 -0.86
N HIS A 25 7.11 -2.23 -1.99
CA HIS A 25 7.75 -1.92 -3.28
C HIS A 25 7.57 -0.46 -3.69
N ALA A 26 6.39 0.12 -3.52
CA ALA A 26 6.12 1.52 -3.84
C ALA A 26 6.97 2.46 -2.98
N ILE A 27 7.03 2.23 -1.67
CA ILE A 27 7.86 3.02 -0.74
C ILE A 27 9.33 2.94 -1.13
N THR A 28 9.84 1.72 -1.38
CA THR A 28 11.23 1.51 -1.76
C THR A 28 11.56 2.26 -3.05
N ASN A 29 10.75 2.06 -4.09
CA ASN A 29 10.99 2.66 -5.40
C ASN A 29 10.84 4.19 -5.39
N ALA A 30 9.89 4.72 -4.61
CA ALA A 30 9.72 6.16 -4.44
C ALA A 30 10.96 6.79 -3.77
N GLY A 31 11.52 6.13 -2.76
CA GLY A 31 12.76 6.54 -2.09
C GLY A 31 13.96 6.57 -3.04
N ILE A 32 14.14 5.51 -3.83
CA ILE A 32 15.19 5.45 -4.87
C ILE A 32 15.00 6.61 -5.87
N ALA A 33 13.81 6.77 -6.43
CA ALA A 33 13.53 7.81 -7.41
C ALA A 33 13.80 9.22 -6.86
N LEU A 34 13.46 9.47 -5.59
CA LEU A 34 13.71 10.74 -4.89
C LEU A 34 15.21 11.06 -4.78
N LEU A 35 16.02 10.05 -4.49
CA LEU A 35 17.47 10.18 -4.28
C LEU A 35 18.27 10.23 -5.59
N THR A 36 17.84 9.52 -6.63
CA THR A 36 18.60 9.36 -7.88
C THR A 36 18.10 10.23 -9.03
N ALA A 37 16.94 10.90 -8.87
CA ALA A 37 16.22 11.58 -9.95
C ALA A 37 15.87 10.64 -11.12
N ASP A 38 15.59 9.37 -10.82
CA ASP A 38 15.11 8.39 -11.81
C ASP A 38 13.65 8.70 -12.17
N LEU A 39 13.46 9.28 -13.36
CA LEU A 39 12.14 9.65 -13.88
C LEU A 39 11.26 8.42 -14.15
N ALA A 40 11.84 7.36 -14.74
CA ALA A 40 11.07 6.19 -15.13
C ALA A 40 10.54 5.44 -13.90
N LEU A 41 11.37 5.34 -12.86
CA LEU A 41 10.97 4.73 -11.60
C LEU A 41 9.92 5.58 -10.86
N ALA A 42 10.04 6.91 -10.88
CA ALA A 42 9.01 7.79 -10.32
C ALA A 42 7.66 7.61 -11.04
N GLU A 43 7.68 7.50 -12.36
CA GLU A 43 6.46 7.29 -13.16
C GLU A 43 5.85 5.91 -12.91
N SER A 44 6.66 4.86 -12.78
CA SER A 44 6.13 3.53 -12.48
C SER A 44 5.41 3.50 -11.13
N VAL A 45 6.00 4.08 -10.07
CA VAL A 45 5.34 4.16 -8.75
C VAL A 45 4.00 4.88 -8.83
N ILE A 46 3.91 5.97 -9.61
CA ILE A 46 2.66 6.72 -9.76
C ILE A 46 1.59 5.91 -10.48
N VAL A 47 1.97 5.10 -11.47
CA VAL A 47 1.04 4.26 -12.24
C VAL A 47 0.61 3.04 -11.42
N ASP A 48 1.55 2.41 -10.71
CA ASP A 48 1.32 1.16 -9.96
C ASP A 48 0.43 1.36 -8.72
N ASP A 49 0.28 2.59 -8.23
CA ASP A 49 -0.62 2.97 -7.13
C ASP A 49 -2.06 2.51 -7.35
N ALA A 50 -2.55 2.56 -8.60
CA ALA A 50 -3.89 2.10 -8.96
C ALA A 50 -4.14 0.61 -8.66
N ALA A 51 -3.08 -0.22 -8.61
CA ALA A 51 -3.21 -1.62 -8.22
C ALA A 51 -3.43 -1.78 -6.71
N ILE A 52 -2.88 -0.86 -5.89
CA ILE A 52 -3.08 -0.84 -4.44
C ILE A 52 -4.53 -0.42 -4.15
N ASP A 53 -5.02 0.63 -4.82
CA ASP A 53 -6.42 1.09 -4.73
C ASP A 53 -7.40 -0.02 -5.09
N ALA A 54 -7.12 -0.76 -6.16
CA ALA A 54 -7.99 -1.85 -6.61
C ALA A 54 -8.09 -2.97 -5.57
N ILE A 55 -6.97 -3.35 -4.94
CA ILE A 55 -6.97 -4.39 -3.88
C ILE A 55 -7.69 -3.88 -2.62
N GLU A 56 -7.54 -2.60 -2.27
CA GLU A 56 -8.25 -2.00 -1.14
C GLU A 56 -9.77 -2.08 -1.34
N ALA A 57 -10.24 -1.65 -2.51
CA ALA A 57 -11.66 -1.67 -2.85
C ALA A 57 -12.25 -3.10 -2.85
N ASP A 58 -11.48 -4.05 -3.37
CA ASP A 58 -11.83 -5.48 -3.36
C ASP A 58 -11.96 -6.03 -1.92
N ILE A 59 -11.01 -5.69 -1.03
CA ILE A 59 -11.05 -6.06 0.38
C ILE A 59 -12.25 -5.44 1.08
N ASP A 60 -12.53 -4.16 0.80
CA ASP A 60 -13.65 -3.41 1.37
C ASP A 60 -14.98 -4.06 0.98
N GLU A 61 -15.16 -4.37 -0.30
CA GLU A 61 -16.35 -5.05 -0.80
C GLU A 61 -16.52 -6.44 -0.17
N ARG A 62 -15.46 -7.27 -0.15
CA ARG A 62 -15.50 -8.60 0.49
C ARG A 62 -15.88 -8.50 1.96
N CYS A 63 -15.30 -7.56 2.70
CA CYS A 63 -15.62 -7.36 4.12
C CYS A 63 -17.08 -6.96 4.33
N VAL A 64 -17.62 -6.04 3.51
CA VAL A 64 -19.05 -5.66 3.56
C VAL A 64 -19.94 -6.86 3.28
N GLN A 65 -19.61 -7.67 2.27
CA GLN A 65 -20.36 -8.88 1.94
C GLN A 65 -20.35 -9.89 3.10
N LEU A 66 -19.20 -10.12 3.73
CA LEU A 66 -19.07 -11.01 4.89
C LEU A 66 -19.92 -10.53 6.08
N LEU A 67 -19.90 -9.23 6.38
CA LEU A 67 -20.71 -8.64 7.44
C LEU A 67 -22.21 -8.81 7.16
N ALA A 68 -22.64 -8.57 5.92
CA ALA A 68 -24.04 -8.64 5.52
C ALA A 68 -24.58 -10.08 5.45
N GLN A 69 -23.79 -11.02 4.95
CA GLN A 69 -24.25 -12.38 4.68
C GLN A 69 -24.09 -13.33 5.88
N GLN A 70 -23.05 -13.15 6.68
CA GLN A 70 -22.68 -14.11 7.73
C GLN A 70 -22.92 -13.58 9.15
N ALA A 71 -23.12 -12.27 9.33
CA ALA A 71 -23.30 -11.62 10.63
C ALA A 71 -22.32 -12.14 11.72
N PRO A 72 -20.99 -12.11 11.45
CA PRO A 72 -20.01 -12.71 12.33
C PRO A 72 -19.98 -12.02 13.71
N VAL A 73 -19.53 -12.75 14.73
CA VAL A 73 -19.48 -12.27 16.12
C VAL A 73 -18.11 -12.48 16.76
N ALA A 74 -17.85 -11.75 17.84
CA ALA A 74 -16.66 -11.89 18.67
C ALA A 74 -15.32 -11.84 17.89
N THR A 75 -14.67 -12.98 17.68
CA THR A 75 -13.37 -13.05 16.99
C THR A 75 -13.51 -12.77 15.50
N ASP A 76 -14.47 -13.39 14.84
CA ASP A 76 -14.63 -13.30 13.39
C ASP A 76 -14.99 -11.88 12.96
N LEU A 77 -15.87 -11.22 13.73
CA LEU A 77 -16.18 -9.80 13.54
C LEU A 77 -14.94 -8.92 13.67
N ARG A 78 -14.10 -9.19 14.68
CA ARG A 78 -12.86 -8.42 14.90
C ARG A 78 -11.89 -8.62 13.75
N VAL A 79 -11.79 -9.82 13.17
CA VAL A 79 -10.96 -10.08 12.00
C VAL A 79 -11.41 -9.21 10.83
N VAL A 80 -12.69 -9.27 10.44
CA VAL A 80 -13.22 -8.49 9.31
C VAL A 80 -13.03 -6.98 9.51
N VAL A 81 -13.38 -6.46 10.68
CA VAL A 81 -13.22 -5.02 10.99
C VAL A 81 -11.75 -4.60 11.02
N THR A 82 -10.85 -5.48 11.48
CA THR A 82 -9.42 -5.18 11.48
C THR A 82 -8.87 -5.19 10.06
N SER A 83 -9.32 -6.11 9.19
CA SER A 83 -8.93 -6.14 7.78
C SER A 83 -9.24 -4.83 7.07
N LEU A 84 -10.46 -4.30 7.22
CA LEU A 84 -10.85 -2.97 6.71
C LEU A 84 -9.90 -1.84 7.17
N ARG A 85 -9.48 -1.88 8.45
CA ARG A 85 -8.59 -0.85 8.99
C ARG A 85 -7.16 -0.98 8.48
N ILE A 86 -6.69 -2.21 8.26
CA ILE A 86 -5.37 -2.48 7.72
C ILE A 86 -5.33 -2.09 6.24
N SER A 87 -6.31 -2.50 5.42
CA SER A 87 -6.38 -2.14 3.99
C SER A 87 -6.35 -0.63 3.79
N ALA A 88 -7.22 0.11 4.50
CA ALA A 88 -7.22 1.57 4.45
C ALA A 88 -5.93 2.21 4.97
N SER A 89 -5.15 1.53 5.82
CA SER A 89 -3.85 2.04 6.25
C SER A 89 -2.74 1.75 5.23
N LEU A 90 -2.81 0.61 4.56
CA LEU A 90 -1.91 0.23 3.47
C LEU A 90 -2.11 1.12 2.25
N GLU A 91 -3.36 1.41 1.87
CA GLU A 91 -3.67 2.32 0.76
C GLU A 91 -3.01 3.69 1.01
N ARG A 92 -3.28 4.32 2.16
CA ARG A 92 -2.63 5.58 2.54
C ARG A 92 -1.11 5.53 2.50
N MET A 93 -0.48 4.39 2.82
CA MET A 93 0.97 4.24 2.72
C MET A 93 1.44 4.22 1.26
N GLY A 94 0.72 3.54 0.37
CA GLY A 94 0.93 3.59 -1.09
C GLY A 94 0.75 5.00 -1.63
N ASP A 95 -0.32 5.67 -1.22
CA ASP A 95 -0.69 7.03 -1.62
C ASP A 95 0.40 8.07 -1.25
N LEU A 96 1.00 7.91 -0.06
CA LEU A 96 2.17 8.68 0.38
C LEU A 96 3.42 8.37 -0.46
N ALA A 97 3.67 7.10 -0.81
CA ALA A 97 4.77 6.73 -1.70
C ALA A 97 4.59 7.34 -3.09
N ARG A 98 3.37 7.32 -3.65
CA ARG A 98 3.02 8.04 -4.88
C ARG A 98 3.33 9.52 -4.78
N HIS A 99 2.99 10.18 -3.67
CA HIS A 99 3.34 11.60 -3.47
C HIS A 99 4.85 11.86 -3.47
N VAL A 100 5.65 10.99 -2.84
CA VAL A 100 7.12 11.08 -2.89
C VAL A 100 7.62 10.95 -4.33
N ALA A 101 7.10 10.00 -5.09
CA ALA A 101 7.44 9.82 -6.50
C ALA A 101 7.04 11.04 -7.36
N GLN A 102 5.90 11.67 -7.10
CA GLN A 102 5.50 12.91 -7.77
C GLN A 102 6.48 14.07 -7.51
N VAL A 103 7.01 14.18 -6.29
CA VAL A 103 8.05 15.16 -5.96
C VAL A 103 9.34 14.88 -6.76
N ALA A 104 9.76 13.62 -6.83
CA ALA A 104 10.93 13.21 -7.62
C ALA A 104 10.76 13.58 -9.11
N ARG A 105 9.66 13.15 -9.73
CA ARG A 105 9.30 13.48 -11.12
C ARG A 105 9.29 14.98 -11.38
N GLY A 106 8.70 15.77 -10.48
CA GLY A 106 8.58 17.21 -10.62
C GLY A 106 9.90 17.98 -10.50
N ARG A 107 10.99 17.35 -10.05
CA ARG A 107 12.32 17.98 -9.93
C ARG A 107 13.30 17.55 -11.03
N TYR A 108 12.99 16.48 -11.75
CA TYR A 108 13.80 16.00 -12.89
C TYR A 108 14.19 17.15 -13.84
N PRO A 109 15.47 17.23 -14.31
CA PRO A 109 16.56 16.26 -14.10
C PRO A 109 17.38 16.49 -12.82
N ARG A 110 16.95 17.39 -11.92
CA ARG A 110 17.63 17.62 -10.65
C ARG A 110 17.10 16.67 -9.58
N GLN A 111 17.96 16.32 -8.63
CA GLN A 111 17.54 15.63 -7.40
C GLN A 111 16.64 16.56 -6.57
N ALA A 112 15.61 15.97 -5.97
CA ALA A 112 14.72 16.69 -5.06
C ALA A 112 15.40 16.98 -3.70
N VAL A 113 16.29 16.08 -3.27
CA VAL A 113 17.03 16.21 -2.01
C VAL A 113 18.35 16.97 -2.24
N PRO A 114 18.63 18.03 -1.47
CA PRO A 114 19.94 18.69 -1.49
C PRO A 114 21.06 17.75 -1.05
N GLN A 115 22.26 17.89 -1.64
CA GLN A 115 23.41 17.02 -1.33
C GLN A 115 23.77 16.99 0.17
N SER A 116 23.58 18.10 0.89
CA SER A 116 23.84 18.17 2.34
C SER A 116 22.90 17.30 3.18
N MET A 117 21.77 16.87 2.61
CA MET A 117 20.74 16.07 3.29
C MET A 117 20.59 14.66 2.70
N SER A 118 21.29 14.33 1.61
CA SER A 118 21.17 13.02 0.95
C SER A 118 21.45 11.84 1.90
N GLY A 119 22.40 11.99 2.83
CA GLY A 119 22.69 10.95 3.83
C GLY A 119 21.50 10.65 4.74
N THR A 120 20.83 11.68 5.27
CA THR A 120 19.66 11.52 6.12
C THR A 120 18.50 10.85 5.38
N PHE A 121 18.24 11.25 4.13
CA PHE A 121 17.16 10.63 3.35
C PHE A 121 17.50 9.20 2.92
N ALA A 122 18.77 8.85 2.75
CA ALA A 122 19.20 7.47 2.53
C ALA A 122 18.97 6.61 3.78
N GLU A 123 19.37 7.09 4.96
CA GLU A 123 19.11 6.40 6.23
C GLU A 123 17.61 6.22 6.49
N MET A 124 16.78 7.22 6.17
CA MET A 124 15.32 7.12 6.27
C MET A 124 14.70 6.12 5.28
N HIS A 125 15.35 5.86 4.15
CA HIS A 125 14.89 4.93 3.13
C HIS A 125 15.24 3.48 3.48
N ASP A 126 16.38 3.26 4.12
CA ASP A 126 16.89 1.93 4.49
C ASP A 126 16.34 1.39 5.84
N ALA A 127 15.59 2.21 6.58
CA ALA A 127 15.02 1.90 7.89
C ALA A 127 13.65 1.22 7.83
#